data_AF-A0A9P7CFX8-F1
#
_entry.id   AF-A0A9P7CFX8-F1
#
_cell.length_a   1.000
_cell.length_b   1.000
_cell.length_c   1.000
_cell.angle_alpha   90.00
_cell.angle_beta   90.00
_cell.angle_gamma   90.00
#
_symmetry.space_group_name_H-M   'P 1'
#
loop_
_entity.id
_entity.type
_entity.pdbx_description
1 polymer ?
#
loop_
_entity_poly.entity_id
_entity_poly.type
_entity_poly.pdbx_seq_one_letter_code
_entity_poly.pdbx_strand_id
1 'polypeptide(L)'
;MVRRNNDDSVEFEFLEECQLIHYKKNLEEDEATFNDMLVYPFMKATTQVVARGVEGCNAEFDVGERFLKAMGKQIKYIGINTQSKSQYKADGIVSLYGVDNMEVLLLETSGHFKNDDQTKISFDHHKALYGTLAMLKCVSDTYKFGSMKTFQKIKIFFLQAANNELLLWSLRFEPDGPLCELWLERSLTIDHQFDKKVEFLPSMISFFWSVSEFLKETVINIQNLKDEHYSQLKSLRFVTNTRLNLLTTASMLPATSDHLGSHPRKPIYGIYEHCWKGSSQLKMSLKPKKLTMFQLNI
;
A
#
# COMPACT_ATOMS: atom_id res chain seq x y z
N MET A 1 29.85 24.05 20.25
CA MET A 1 28.75 24.11 19.26
C MET A 1 28.97 22.97 18.28
N VAL A 2 28.48 21.77 18.63
CA VAL A 2 28.62 20.58 17.79
C VAL A 2 27.60 20.71 16.67
N ARG A 3 28.05 20.73 15.41
CA ARG A 3 27.17 20.61 14.25
C ARG A 3 26.54 19.21 14.31
N ARG A 4 25.25 19.11 14.65
CA ARG A 4 24.49 17.89 14.43
C ARG A 4 24.46 17.65 12.92
N ASN A 5 24.85 16.47 12.48
CA ASN A 5 24.63 16.08 11.10
C ASN A 5 23.12 16.00 10.86
N ASN A 6 22.69 16.27 9.62
CA ASN A 6 21.27 16.25 9.27
C ASN A 6 20.62 14.88 9.56
N ASP A 7 21.39 13.80 9.47
CA ASP A 7 20.96 12.43 9.77
C ASP A 7 20.63 12.23 11.26
N ASP A 8 21.53 12.66 12.16
CA ASP A 8 21.33 12.59 13.62
C ASP A 8 20.10 13.38 14.09
N SER A 9 19.69 14.41 13.33
CA SER A 9 18.51 15.22 13.65
C SER A 9 17.20 14.49 13.34
N VAL A 10 17.16 13.73 12.24
CA VAL A 10 15.98 12.98 11.79
C VAL A 10 15.71 11.80 12.72
N GLU A 11 16.76 11.09 13.14
CA GLU A 11 16.66 10.00 14.12
C GLU A 11 16.14 10.50 15.48
N PHE A 12 16.64 11.63 15.96
CA PHE A 12 16.25 12.18 17.26
C PHE A 12 14.81 12.68 17.27
N GLU A 13 14.35 13.32 16.19
CA GLU A 13 12.96 13.78 16.06
C GLU A 13 11.97 12.61 15.91
N PHE A 14 12.34 11.56 15.17
CA PHE A 14 11.54 10.33 15.12
C PHE A 14 11.33 9.75 16.53
N LEU A 15 12.39 9.72 17.34
CA LEU A 15 12.30 9.27 18.73
C LEU A 15 11.46 10.19 19.61
N GLU A 16 11.54 11.51 19.45
CA GLU A 16 10.70 12.48 20.18
C GLU A 16 9.21 12.31 19.85
N GLU A 17 8.85 12.14 18.57
CA GLU A 17 7.46 11.88 18.18
C GLU A 17 6.93 10.55 18.76
N CYS A 18 7.78 9.52 18.84
CA CYS A 18 7.44 8.23 19.45
C CYS A 18 7.27 8.30 20.98
N GLN A 19 7.92 9.26 21.66
CA GLN A 19 7.91 9.36 23.13
C GLN A 19 6.60 9.94 23.69
N LEU A 20 5.79 10.63 22.88
CA LEU A 20 4.55 11.29 23.32
C LEU A 20 3.38 10.32 23.60
N ILE A 21 3.56 9.03 23.36
CA ILE A 21 2.51 8.01 23.50
C ILE A 21 2.09 7.87 24.97
N HIS A 22 0.85 8.27 25.25
CA HIS A 22 0.24 8.18 26.56
C HIS A 22 -0.39 6.80 26.80
N TYR A 23 0.36 5.87 27.40
CA TYR A 23 -0.09 4.51 27.78
C TYR A 23 -1.23 4.44 28.81
N LYS A 24 -1.99 5.53 29.03
CA LYS A 24 -3.07 5.61 30.02
C LYS A 24 -4.45 5.25 29.45
N LYS A 25 -4.61 5.21 28.12
CA LYS A 25 -5.89 4.89 27.47
C LYS A 25 -5.97 3.41 27.12
N ASN A 26 -7.17 2.85 27.20
CA ASN A 26 -7.43 1.46 26.84
C ASN A 26 -7.48 1.33 25.31
N LEU A 27 -6.47 0.71 24.69
CA LEU A 27 -6.46 0.48 23.24
C LEU A 27 -7.56 -0.45 22.74
N GLU A 28 -8.20 -1.20 23.65
CA GLU A 28 -9.32 -2.10 23.35
C GLU A 28 -10.68 -1.36 23.34
N GLU A 29 -10.72 -0.05 23.66
CA GLU A 29 -11.95 0.74 23.74
C GLU A 29 -12.58 0.97 22.37
N ASP A 30 -11.80 1.50 21.42
CA ASP A 30 -12.24 1.70 20.04
C ASP A 30 -11.05 1.79 19.06
N GLU A 31 -11.36 1.64 17.78
CA GLU A 31 -10.39 1.68 16.69
C GLU A 31 -9.68 3.03 16.57
N ALA A 32 -10.42 4.13 16.80
CA ALA A 32 -9.87 5.47 16.73
C ALA A 32 -8.78 5.69 17.78
N THR A 33 -9.03 5.25 19.02
CA THR A 33 -8.10 5.29 20.14
C THR A 33 -6.88 4.43 19.84
N PHE A 34 -7.06 3.22 19.29
CA PHE A 34 -5.92 2.40 18.89
C PHE A 34 -5.05 3.10 17.85
N ASN A 35 -5.66 3.66 16.80
CA ASN A 35 -4.95 4.36 15.74
C ASN A 35 -4.25 5.64 16.22
N ASP A 36 -4.98 6.53 16.92
CA ASP A 36 -4.47 7.81 17.41
C ASP A 36 -3.30 7.65 18.38
N MET A 37 -3.34 6.59 19.19
CA MET A 37 -2.36 6.35 20.23
C MET A 37 -1.13 5.61 19.74
N LEU A 38 -1.28 4.69 18.78
CA LEU A 38 -0.22 3.75 18.43
C LEU A 38 0.15 3.75 16.94
N VAL A 39 -0.79 3.84 16.01
CA VAL A 39 -0.48 3.68 14.59
C VAL A 39 -0.12 5.02 13.95
N TYR A 40 -0.99 6.02 14.10
CA TYR A 40 -0.83 7.32 13.44
C TYR A 40 0.43 8.09 13.87
N PRO A 41 0.84 8.14 15.16
CA PRO A 41 2.05 8.86 15.54
C PRO A 41 3.29 8.32 14.84
N PHE A 42 3.46 6.99 14.82
CA PHE A 42 4.61 6.38 14.15
C PHE A 42 4.53 6.52 12.63
N MET A 43 3.35 6.41 12.02
CA MET A 43 3.20 6.64 10.57
C MET A 43 3.54 8.08 10.17
N LYS A 44 3.16 9.07 10.98
CA LYS A 44 3.58 10.47 10.78
C LYS A 44 5.10 10.60 10.85
N ALA A 45 5.72 10.06 11.88
CA ALA A 45 7.17 10.09 12.06
C ALA A 45 7.89 9.40 10.88
N THR A 46 7.49 8.18 10.54
CA THR A 46 7.97 7.42 9.37
C THR A 46 7.90 8.24 8.10
N THR A 47 6.78 8.93 7.86
CA THR A 47 6.58 9.68 6.63
C THR A 47 7.40 10.96 6.59
N GLN A 48 7.61 11.63 7.73
CA GLN A 48 8.55 12.74 7.82
C GLN A 48 9.99 12.31 7.52
N VAL A 49 10.42 11.14 8.01
CA VAL A 49 11.73 10.56 7.68
C VAL A 49 11.87 10.34 6.18
N VAL A 50 10.82 9.85 5.50
CA VAL A 50 10.81 9.70 4.03
C VAL A 50 10.88 11.06 3.33
N ALA A 51 10.06 12.02 3.75
CA ALA A 51 9.99 13.36 3.15
C ALA A 51 11.34 14.10 3.19
N ARG A 52 12.10 13.91 4.26
CA ARG A 52 13.45 14.50 4.43
C ARG A 52 14.55 13.66 3.77
N GLY A 53 14.35 12.34 3.70
CA GLY A 53 15.34 11.40 3.17
C GLY A 53 15.38 11.32 1.65
N VAL A 54 14.29 11.70 0.95
CA VAL A 54 14.24 11.70 -0.53
C VAL A 54 13.83 13.07 -1.04
N GLU A 55 14.74 13.74 -1.74
CA GLU A 55 14.56 15.10 -2.23
C GLU A 55 13.34 15.22 -3.16
N GLY A 56 12.56 16.28 -2.96
CA GLY A 56 11.43 16.64 -3.82
C GLY A 56 10.25 15.67 -3.77
N CYS A 57 10.24 14.69 -2.85
CA CYS A 57 9.11 13.75 -2.80
C CYS A 57 7.87 14.31 -2.09
N ASN A 58 8.09 15.18 -1.09
CA ASN A 58 7.06 15.77 -0.22
C ASN A 58 6.06 14.70 0.26
N ALA A 59 6.59 13.64 0.87
CA ALA A 59 5.78 12.56 1.42
C ALA A 59 4.97 13.06 2.63
N GLU A 60 3.68 12.75 2.68
CA GLU A 60 2.79 13.10 3.79
C GLU A 60 1.83 11.95 4.10
N PHE A 61 1.50 11.80 5.39
CA PHE A 61 0.55 10.79 5.87
C PHE A 61 -0.80 11.45 6.14
N ASP A 62 -1.77 11.18 5.27
CA ASP A 62 -3.15 11.64 5.37
C ASP A 62 -3.93 10.70 6.29
N VAL A 63 -4.32 11.20 7.47
CA VAL A 63 -5.03 10.42 8.50
C VAL A 63 -6.53 10.34 8.25
N GLY A 64 -7.13 9.21 8.64
CA GLY A 64 -8.58 8.95 8.70
C GLY A 64 -9.15 8.42 7.40
N GLU A 65 -10.49 8.38 7.31
CA GLU A 65 -11.32 7.90 6.19
C GLU A 65 -11.10 8.66 4.86
N ARG A 66 -9.93 8.46 4.25
CA ARG A 66 -9.45 9.19 3.07
C ARG A 66 -9.75 8.41 1.79
N PHE A 67 -10.30 9.11 0.81
CA PHE A 67 -10.55 8.52 -0.50
C PHE A 67 -9.24 8.18 -1.20
N LEU A 68 -9.11 6.92 -1.63
CA LEU A 68 -7.96 6.47 -2.40
C LEU A 68 -8.08 6.98 -3.85
N LYS A 69 -7.27 7.98 -4.20
CA LYS A 69 -7.30 8.66 -5.50
C LYS A 69 -7.00 7.68 -6.62
N ALA A 70 -6.12 6.71 -6.38
CA ALA A 70 -5.77 5.69 -7.34
C ALA A 70 -6.99 4.86 -7.78
N MET A 71 -7.78 4.39 -6.82
CA MET A 71 -9.01 3.65 -7.12
C MET A 71 -10.00 4.53 -7.90
N GLY A 72 -10.16 5.79 -7.49
CA GLY A 72 -10.99 6.76 -8.22
C GLY A 72 -10.56 6.95 -9.69
N LYS A 73 -9.26 7.03 -9.96
CA LYS A 73 -8.71 7.10 -11.33
C LYS A 73 -9.05 5.84 -12.13
N GLN A 74 -8.87 4.66 -11.54
CA GLN A 74 -9.13 3.38 -12.23
C GLN A 74 -10.62 3.17 -12.53
N ILE A 75 -11.51 3.51 -11.59
CA ILE A 75 -12.96 3.46 -11.78
C ILE A 75 -13.41 4.43 -12.90
N LYS A 76 -12.86 5.64 -12.92
CA LYS A 76 -13.14 6.61 -13.98
C LYS A 76 -12.67 6.11 -15.35
N TYR A 77 -11.50 5.46 -15.40
CA TYR A 77 -10.94 4.92 -16.64
C TYR A 77 -11.84 3.87 -17.30
N ILE A 78 -12.47 3.01 -16.51
CA ILE A 78 -13.40 1.97 -16.99
C ILE A 78 -14.84 2.47 -17.21
N GLY A 79 -15.09 3.78 -17.06
CA GLY A 79 -16.40 4.39 -17.34
C GLY A 79 -17.49 4.07 -16.33
N ILE A 80 -17.15 3.56 -15.14
CA ILE A 80 -18.13 3.28 -14.09
C ILE A 80 -18.39 4.59 -13.33
N ASN A 81 -19.63 5.07 -13.41
CA ASN A 81 -20.06 6.26 -12.69
C ASN A 81 -20.34 5.89 -11.23
N THR A 82 -19.34 6.02 -10.36
CA THR A 82 -19.53 5.83 -8.92
C THR A 82 -20.11 7.09 -8.27
N GLN A 83 -21.22 6.93 -7.57
CA GLN A 83 -21.66 7.92 -6.59
C GLN A 83 -20.61 7.99 -5.47
N SER A 84 -20.43 9.16 -4.84
CA SER A 84 -19.37 9.40 -3.83
C SER A 84 -19.34 8.41 -2.66
N LYS A 85 -20.43 7.67 -2.41
CA LYS A 85 -20.55 6.67 -1.34
C LYS A 85 -19.85 5.34 -1.63
N SER A 86 -19.54 5.01 -2.89
CA SER A 86 -18.89 3.74 -3.26
C SER A 86 -17.39 3.88 -3.54
N GLN A 87 -16.79 5.03 -3.20
CA GLN A 87 -15.36 5.24 -3.32
C GLN A 87 -14.63 4.59 -2.15
N TYR A 88 -13.54 3.88 -2.49
CA TYR A 88 -12.64 3.30 -1.50
C TYR A 88 -12.14 4.35 -0.54
N LYS A 89 -12.25 4.08 0.76
CA LYS A 89 -11.63 4.85 1.82
C LYS A 89 -10.68 3.99 2.63
N ALA A 90 -9.49 4.50 2.90
CA ALA A 90 -8.52 3.89 3.80
C ALA A 90 -8.47 4.66 5.12
N ASP A 91 -7.93 4.05 6.17
CA ASP A 91 -7.74 4.66 7.50
C ASP A 91 -6.52 5.58 7.56
N GLY A 92 -5.65 5.46 6.56
CA GLY A 92 -4.58 6.41 6.30
C GLY A 92 -3.90 6.15 4.96
N ILE A 93 -3.32 7.17 4.37
CA ILE A 93 -2.65 7.08 3.06
C ILE A 93 -1.32 7.85 3.12
N VAL A 94 -0.25 7.26 2.60
CA VAL A 94 1.01 7.98 2.32
C VAL A 94 0.99 8.46 0.86
N SER A 95 0.96 9.77 0.71
CA SER A 95 0.93 10.49 -0.57
C SER A 95 2.28 11.17 -0.85
N LEU A 96 2.73 11.15 -2.10
CA LEU A 96 3.93 11.85 -2.58
C LEU A 96 3.52 13.12 -3.32
N TYR A 97 3.32 14.23 -2.61
CA TYR A 97 2.82 15.48 -3.19
C TYR A 97 3.79 16.11 -4.19
N GLY A 98 5.09 15.83 -4.08
CA GLY A 98 6.11 16.26 -5.03
C GLY A 98 6.29 15.33 -6.24
N VAL A 99 5.66 14.14 -6.22
CA VAL A 99 5.74 13.13 -7.28
C VAL A 99 4.34 12.81 -7.79
N ASP A 100 3.74 13.78 -8.49
CA ASP A 100 2.46 13.65 -9.20
C ASP A 100 1.28 13.16 -8.32
N ASN A 101 1.36 13.43 -7.01
CA ASN A 101 0.41 12.97 -5.99
C ASN A 101 0.24 11.43 -5.99
N MET A 102 1.34 10.69 -6.19
CA MET A 102 1.32 9.22 -6.13
C MET A 102 1.04 8.74 -4.70
N GLU A 103 0.17 7.74 -4.58
CA GLU A 103 -0.10 7.06 -3.31
C GLU A 103 0.78 5.80 -3.27
N VAL A 104 1.53 5.59 -2.18
CA VAL A 104 2.54 4.50 -2.08
C VAL A 104 2.33 3.55 -0.91
N LEU A 105 1.54 3.94 0.08
CA LEU A 105 1.09 3.07 1.16
C LEU A 105 -0.34 3.46 1.57
N LEU A 106 -1.17 2.47 1.85
CA LEU A 106 -2.44 2.65 2.56
C LEU A 106 -2.42 1.91 3.90
N LEU A 107 -3.19 2.39 4.86
CA LEU A 107 -3.42 1.77 6.16
C LEU A 107 -4.87 1.28 6.21
N GLU A 108 -5.04 0.03 6.63
CA GLU A 108 -6.33 -0.50 7.08
C GLU A 108 -6.19 -1.03 8.51
N THR A 109 -7.07 -0.58 9.38
CA THR A 109 -7.16 -1.02 10.76
C THR A 109 -8.40 -1.88 10.90
N SER A 110 -8.21 -3.15 11.24
CA SER A 110 -9.28 -4.13 11.35
C SER A 110 -9.88 -4.14 12.75
N GLY A 111 -10.41 -3.01 13.21
CA GLY A 111 -10.99 -2.84 14.53
C GLY A 111 -10.01 -2.38 15.61
N HIS A 112 -10.50 -2.31 16.85
CA HIS A 112 -9.68 -1.97 18.01
C HIS A 112 -8.58 -3.01 18.27
N PHE A 113 -7.65 -2.68 19.16
CA PHE A 113 -6.59 -3.60 19.56
C PHE A 113 -7.17 -4.92 20.07
N LYS A 114 -6.56 -6.05 19.66
CA LYS A 114 -7.01 -7.43 19.90
C LYS A 114 -8.40 -7.77 19.35
N ASN A 115 -8.92 -7.02 18.38
CA ASN A 115 -10.10 -7.45 17.65
C ASN A 115 -9.80 -8.78 16.94
N ASP A 116 -10.59 -9.81 17.22
CA ASP A 116 -10.41 -11.17 16.71
C ASP A 116 -11.44 -11.55 15.62
N ASP A 117 -12.26 -10.59 15.18
CA ASP A 117 -13.21 -10.77 14.07
C ASP A 117 -12.47 -11.06 12.76
N GLN A 118 -12.33 -12.35 12.46
CA GLN A 118 -11.69 -12.87 11.26
C GLN A 118 -12.39 -12.40 9.98
N THR A 119 -13.69 -12.10 10.03
CA THR A 119 -14.43 -11.61 8.87
C THR A 119 -13.98 -10.20 8.53
N LYS A 120 -13.92 -9.30 9.52
CA LYS A 120 -13.43 -7.94 9.36
C LYS A 120 -11.95 -7.91 8.94
N ILE A 121 -11.10 -8.69 9.61
CA ILE A 121 -9.67 -8.80 9.28
C ILE A 121 -9.46 -9.26 7.84
N SER A 122 -10.16 -10.32 7.41
CA SER A 122 -10.05 -10.82 6.04
C SER A 122 -10.59 -9.83 5.02
N PHE A 123 -11.72 -9.18 5.32
CA PHE A 123 -12.32 -8.19 4.45
C PHE A 123 -11.38 -7.00 4.21
N ASP A 124 -10.81 -6.42 5.27
CA ASP A 124 -9.89 -5.30 5.16
C ASP A 124 -8.58 -5.69 4.47
N HIS A 125 -8.09 -6.92 4.67
CA HIS A 125 -6.93 -7.43 3.93
C HIS A 125 -7.18 -7.46 2.41
N HIS A 126 -8.33 -7.99 1.99
CA HIS A 126 -8.71 -8.02 0.58
C HIS A 126 -8.96 -6.61 0.02
N LYS A 127 -9.61 -5.76 0.81
CA LYS A 127 -9.83 -4.34 0.50
C LYS A 127 -8.48 -3.66 0.24
N ALA A 128 -7.55 -3.76 1.19
CA ALA A 128 -6.19 -3.23 1.07
C ALA A 128 -5.49 -3.71 -0.21
N LEU A 129 -5.53 -5.02 -0.48
CA LEU A 129 -4.93 -5.61 -1.68
C LEU A 129 -5.46 -4.96 -2.97
N TYR A 130 -6.77 -4.76 -3.11
CA TYR A 130 -7.35 -4.09 -4.27
C TYR A 130 -6.96 -2.61 -4.35
N GLY A 131 -6.87 -1.92 -3.22
CA GLY A 131 -6.36 -0.55 -3.15
C GLY A 131 -4.92 -0.44 -3.66
N THR A 132 -4.04 -1.29 -3.15
CA THR A 132 -2.62 -1.37 -3.54
C THR A 132 -2.44 -1.75 -5.01
N LEU A 133 -3.27 -2.65 -5.54
CA LEU A 133 -3.32 -2.99 -6.97
C LEU A 133 -3.65 -1.75 -7.83
N ALA A 134 -4.66 -0.97 -7.44
CA ALA A 134 -5.04 0.26 -8.14
C ALA A 134 -3.93 1.33 -8.08
N MET A 135 -3.22 1.44 -6.95
CA MET A 135 -2.07 2.32 -6.78
C MET A 135 -0.90 1.93 -7.70
N LEU A 136 -0.53 0.65 -7.74
CA LEU A 136 0.53 0.15 -8.63
C LEU A 136 0.16 0.39 -10.11
N LYS A 137 -1.09 0.18 -10.47
CA LYS A 137 -1.60 0.49 -11.81
C LYS A 137 -1.57 1.99 -12.12
N CYS A 138 -1.86 2.86 -11.15
CA CYS A 138 -1.74 4.31 -11.36
C CYS A 138 -0.31 4.74 -11.67
N VAL A 139 0.69 4.12 -11.03
CA VAL A 139 2.11 4.36 -11.33
C VAL A 139 2.41 3.97 -12.78
N SER A 140 1.98 2.78 -13.22
CA SER A 140 2.24 2.32 -14.60
C SER A 140 1.52 3.15 -15.66
N ASP A 141 0.26 3.52 -15.42
CA ASP A 141 -0.51 4.35 -16.35
C ASP A 141 0.10 5.75 -16.50
N THR A 142 0.58 6.33 -15.40
CA THR A 142 1.14 7.69 -15.38
C THR A 142 2.50 7.71 -16.06
N TYR A 143 3.37 6.75 -15.75
CA TYR A 143 4.73 6.66 -16.30
C TYR A 143 4.85 5.57 -17.37
N LYS A 144 3.87 5.48 -18.27
CA LYS A 144 3.74 4.43 -19.31
C LYS A 144 4.89 4.30 -20.32
N PHE A 145 5.84 5.23 -20.30
CA PHE A 145 7.05 5.23 -21.12
C PHE A 145 8.30 4.98 -20.26
N GLY A 146 8.14 4.65 -18.99
CA GLY A 146 9.21 4.13 -18.16
C GLY A 146 9.58 2.71 -18.59
N SER A 147 10.79 2.28 -18.24
CA SER A 147 11.26 0.94 -18.55
C SER A 147 10.61 -0.10 -17.64
N MET A 148 10.36 -1.29 -18.19
CA MET A 148 9.88 -2.43 -17.42
C MET A 148 10.85 -2.80 -16.28
N LYS A 149 12.17 -2.71 -16.53
CA LYS A 149 13.21 -2.98 -15.55
C LYS A 149 13.12 -2.09 -14.31
N THR A 150 12.77 -0.82 -14.48
CA THR A 150 12.61 0.12 -13.37
C THR A 150 11.25 -0.07 -12.70
N PHE A 151 10.18 -0.31 -13.46
CA PHE A 151 8.86 -0.59 -12.92
C PHE A 151 8.83 -1.81 -11.98
N GLN A 152 9.55 -2.88 -12.31
CA GLN A 152 9.68 -4.10 -11.50
C GLN A 152 10.25 -3.88 -10.09
N LYS A 153 11.00 -2.79 -9.89
CA LYS A 153 11.58 -2.47 -8.58
C LYS A 153 10.60 -1.75 -7.66
N ILE A 154 9.49 -1.27 -8.20
CA ILE A 154 8.49 -0.53 -7.44
C ILE A 154 7.65 -1.52 -6.64
N LYS A 155 7.61 -1.29 -5.33
CA LYS A 155 6.71 -1.96 -4.39
C LYS A 155 5.68 -0.94 -3.92
N ILE A 156 4.41 -1.30 -3.93
CA ILE A 156 3.37 -0.51 -3.27
C ILE A 156 2.94 -1.27 -2.03
N PHE A 157 2.76 -0.56 -0.92
CA PHE A 157 2.53 -1.19 0.37
C PHE A 157 1.08 -1.05 0.83
N PHE A 158 0.69 -1.94 1.72
CA PHE A 158 -0.34 -1.62 2.71
C PHE A 158 0.11 -2.07 4.09
N LEU A 159 -0.18 -1.25 5.09
CA LEU A 159 -0.04 -1.60 6.48
C LEU A 159 -1.40 -2.07 6.99
N GLN A 160 -1.44 -3.25 7.57
CA GLN A 160 -2.65 -3.77 8.21
C GLN A 160 -2.41 -3.86 9.71
N ALA A 161 -3.23 -3.17 10.49
CA ALA A 161 -3.30 -3.34 11.93
C ALA A 161 -4.47 -4.31 12.23
N ALA A 162 -4.17 -5.53 12.65
CA ALA A 162 -5.17 -6.57 12.86
C ALA A 162 -4.86 -7.37 14.12
N ASN A 163 -5.89 -7.66 14.92
CA ASN A 163 -5.72 -8.29 16.23
C ASN A 163 -4.69 -7.53 17.08
N ASN A 164 -3.57 -8.16 17.42
CA ASN A 164 -2.46 -7.53 18.14
C ASN A 164 -1.21 -7.40 17.26
N GLU A 165 -1.36 -7.35 15.93
CA GLU A 165 -0.25 -7.31 15.00
C GLU A 165 -0.31 -6.10 14.05
N LEU A 166 0.87 -5.58 13.73
CA LEU A 166 1.09 -4.72 12.56
C LEU A 166 1.76 -5.55 11.47
N LEU A 167 1.14 -5.60 10.30
CA LEU A 167 1.59 -6.38 9.15
C LEU A 167 1.85 -5.45 7.97
N LEU A 168 3.12 -5.33 7.57
CA LEU A 168 3.50 -4.57 6.37
C LEU A 168 3.54 -5.52 5.18
N TRP A 169 2.60 -5.33 4.26
CA TRP A 169 2.51 -6.06 3.01
C TRP A 169 3.02 -5.21 1.85
N SER A 170 3.61 -5.85 0.85
CA SER A 170 4.01 -5.22 -0.41
C SER A 170 3.46 -5.96 -1.62
N LEU A 171 3.09 -5.20 -2.64
CA LEU A 171 2.69 -5.68 -3.94
C LEU A 171 3.70 -5.17 -4.97
N ARG A 172 4.20 -6.07 -5.82
CA ARG A 172 5.12 -5.74 -6.91
C ARG A 172 4.77 -6.47 -8.19
N PHE A 173 5.18 -5.91 -9.32
CA PHE A 173 5.07 -6.55 -10.63
C PHE A 173 6.20 -7.57 -10.83
N GLU A 174 5.85 -8.78 -11.29
CA GLU A 174 6.81 -9.85 -11.56
C GLU A 174 6.64 -10.32 -13.03
N PRO A 175 7.60 -10.03 -13.93
CA PRO A 175 7.49 -10.36 -15.36
C PRO A 175 7.47 -11.85 -15.64
N ASP A 176 8.23 -12.63 -14.87
CA ASP A 176 8.46 -14.06 -15.08
C ASP A 176 7.54 -14.90 -14.19
N GLY A 177 6.59 -14.26 -13.51
CA GLY A 177 5.71 -14.84 -12.51
C GLY A 177 4.24 -14.50 -12.74
N PRO A 178 3.37 -14.67 -11.72
CA PRO A 178 2.06 -14.06 -11.76
C PRO A 178 2.22 -12.53 -11.88
N LEU A 179 1.44 -11.88 -12.74
CA LEU A 179 1.54 -10.44 -13.04
C LEU A 179 1.90 -9.56 -11.82
N CYS A 180 1.34 -9.85 -10.65
CA CYS A 180 1.78 -9.27 -9.39
C CYS A 180 1.97 -10.33 -8.29
N GLU A 181 2.94 -10.10 -7.40
CA GLU A 181 3.16 -10.90 -6.19
C GLU A 181 2.88 -10.07 -4.92
N LEU A 182 2.25 -10.69 -3.92
CA LEU A 182 2.00 -10.13 -2.60
C LEU A 182 2.97 -10.75 -1.57
N TRP A 183 3.67 -9.90 -0.81
CA TRP A 183 4.69 -10.29 0.16
C TRP A 183 4.43 -9.68 1.53
N LEU A 184 4.61 -10.47 2.59
CA LEU A 184 4.69 -9.95 3.96
C LEU A 184 6.14 -9.54 4.22
N GLU A 185 6.41 -8.23 4.27
CA GLU A 185 7.76 -7.68 4.43
C GLU A 185 8.20 -7.65 5.89
N ARG A 186 7.29 -7.25 6.76
CA ARG A 186 7.50 -7.14 8.21
C ARG A 186 6.21 -7.47 8.96
N SER A 187 6.38 -8.04 10.15
CA SER A 187 5.32 -8.13 11.15
C SER A 187 5.85 -7.66 12.50
N LEU A 188 4.96 -7.12 13.31
CA LEU A 188 5.24 -6.76 14.70
C LEU A 188 4.05 -7.11 15.57
N THR A 189 4.26 -7.94 16.57
CA THR A 189 3.28 -8.18 17.63
C THR A 189 3.34 -7.04 18.65
N ILE A 190 2.21 -6.39 18.86
CA ILE A 190 2.03 -5.31 19.84
C ILE A 190 1.87 -5.93 21.23
N ASP A 191 2.83 -5.66 22.11
CA ASP A 191 2.73 -5.96 23.53
C ASP A 191 2.59 -4.65 24.31
N HIS A 192 1.33 -4.26 24.56
CA HIS A 192 0.99 -2.99 25.19
C HIS A 192 1.02 -3.03 26.73
N GLN A 193 1.70 -4.00 27.34
CA GLN A 193 1.86 -4.03 28.80
C GLN A 193 2.81 -2.92 29.25
N PHE A 194 2.35 -2.07 30.19
CA PHE A 194 3.11 -0.91 30.70
C PHE A 194 4.52 -1.30 31.17
N ASP A 195 4.64 -2.46 31.83
CA ASP A 195 5.89 -2.97 32.38
C ASP A 195 6.90 -3.44 31.30
N LYS A 196 6.44 -3.66 30.07
CA LYS A 196 7.26 -4.09 28.94
C LYS A 196 7.64 -2.96 27.98
N LYS A 197 7.34 -1.70 28.32
CA LYS A 197 7.61 -0.53 27.46
C LYS A 197 9.06 -0.45 27.00
N VAL A 198 10.02 -0.81 27.87
CA VAL A 198 11.46 -0.78 27.58
C VAL A 198 11.83 -1.77 26.47
N GLU A 199 11.12 -2.89 26.37
CA GLU A 199 11.39 -3.95 25.38
C GLU A 199 10.55 -3.77 24.11
N PHE A 200 9.31 -3.27 24.24
CA PHE A 200 8.40 -3.08 23.12
C PHE A 200 8.75 -1.87 22.24
N LEU A 201 9.09 -0.73 22.86
CA LEU A 201 9.33 0.51 22.12
C LEU A 201 10.47 0.39 21.08
N PRO A 202 11.63 -0.23 21.38
CA PRO A 202 12.65 -0.49 20.37
C PRO A 202 12.16 -1.33 19.18
N SER A 203 11.26 -2.29 19.43
CA SER A 203 10.69 -3.14 18.38
C SER A 203 9.74 -2.36 17.46
N MET A 204 8.92 -1.47 18.04
CA MET A 204 8.10 -0.51 17.26
C MET A 204 8.97 0.43 16.43
N ILE A 205 9.98 1.04 17.05
CA ILE A 205 10.93 1.93 16.36
C ILE A 205 11.56 1.20 15.17
N SER A 206 12.08 -0.01 15.39
CA SER A 206 12.71 -0.83 14.34
C SER A 206 11.75 -1.18 13.20
N PHE A 207 10.50 -1.52 13.53
CA PHE A 207 9.47 -1.80 12.53
C PHE A 207 9.18 -0.58 11.66
N PHE A 208 8.87 0.58 12.25
CA PHE A 208 8.51 1.80 11.52
C PHE A 208 9.70 2.47 10.82
N TRP A 209 10.91 2.28 11.34
CA TRP A 209 12.14 2.63 10.63
C TRP A 209 12.29 1.79 9.35
N SER A 210 12.07 0.46 9.44
CA SER A 210 12.07 -0.41 8.25
C SER A 210 11.03 0.02 7.23
N VAL A 211 9.82 0.41 7.67
CA VAL A 211 8.77 0.96 6.79
C VAL A 211 9.30 2.20 6.06
N SER A 212 10.00 3.10 6.77
CA SER A 212 10.58 4.31 6.16
C SER A 212 11.59 3.97 5.07
N GLU A 213 12.46 2.99 5.29
CA GLU A 213 13.47 2.57 4.31
C GLU A 213 12.83 1.96 3.05
N PHE A 214 11.81 1.11 3.21
CA PHE A 214 11.05 0.56 2.10
C PHE A 214 10.33 1.64 1.28
N LEU A 215 9.77 2.64 1.95
CA LEU A 215 9.12 3.77 1.28
C LEU A 215 10.14 4.62 0.53
N LYS A 216 11.30 4.95 1.13
CA LYS A 216 12.38 5.69 0.46
C LYS A 216 12.81 5.00 -0.83
N GLU A 217 13.06 3.69 -0.78
CA GLU A 217 13.44 2.89 -1.96
C GLU A 217 12.35 2.98 -3.05
N THR A 218 11.09 2.88 -2.66
CA THR A 218 9.95 2.99 -3.58
C THR A 218 9.84 4.37 -4.21
N VAL A 219 9.99 5.44 -3.43
CA VAL A 219 9.98 6.82 -3.94
C VAL A 219 11.07 7.01 -4.99
N ILE A 220 12.30 6.56 -4.69
CA ILE A 220 13.44 6.65 -5.61
C ILE A 220 13.14 5.89 -6.91
N ASN A 221 12.59 4.68 -6.83
CA ASN A 221 12.23 3.90 -8.01
C ASN A 221 11.11 4.56 -8.85
N ILE A 222 10.13 5.19 -8.20
CA ILE A 222 9.08 5.96 -8.90
C ILE A 222 9.67 7.21 -9.58
N GLN A 223 10.58 7.94 -8.92
CA GLN A 223 11.25 9.10 -9.51
C GLN A 223 12.11 8.70 -10.72
N ASN A 224 12.86 7.59 -10.61
CA ASN A 224 13.60 7.03 -11.74
C ASN A 224 12.68 6.68 -12.92
N LEU A 225 11.53 6.05 -12.64
CA LEU A 225 10.55 5.71 -13.67
C LEU A 225 9.95 6.97 -14.32
N LYS A 226 9.69 8.01 -13.51
CA LYS A 226 9.23 9.33 -13.96
C LYS A 226 10.25 9.96 -14.90
N ASP A 227 11.53 9.94 -14.55
CA ASP A 227 12.60 10.50 -15.37
C ASP A 227 12.78 9.75 -16.69
N GLU A 228 12.71 8.42 -16.67
CA GLU A 228 12.69 7.59 -17.88
C GLU A 228 11.50 7.95 -18.79
N HIS A 229 10.30 8.04 -18.22
CA HIS A 229 9.09 8.41 -18.95
C HIS A 229 9.22 9.78 -19.63
N TYR A 230 9.66 10.81 -18.91
CA TYR A 230 9.81 12.15 -19.47
C TYR A 230 10.97 12.24 -20.47
N SER A 231 12.04 11.47 -20.30
CA SER A 231 13.14 11.39 -21.26
C SER A 231 12.68 10.77 -22.58
N GLN A 232 11.92 9.67 -22.52
CA GLN A 232 11.32 9.06 -23.72
C GLN A 232 10.25 9.96 -24.36
N LEU A 233 9.43 10.64 -23.56
CA LEU A 233 8.42 11.56 -24.08
C LEU A 233 9.07 12.72 -24.84
N LYS A 234 10.24 13.21 -24.39
CA LYS A 234 11.03 14.22 -25.11
C LYS A 234 11.60 13.68 -26.43
N SER A 235 12.14 12.46 -26.45
CA SER A 235 12.70 11.88 -27.68
C SER A 235 11.62 11.62 -28.74
N LEU A 236 10.43 11.18 -28.32
CA LEU A 236 9.29 10.92 -29.21
C LEU A 236 8.77 12.17 -29.91
N ARG A 237 8.98 13.38 -29.36
CA ARG A 237 8.62 14.64 -30.06
C ARG A 237 9.36 14.81 -31.38
N PHE A 238 10.51 14.15 -31.53
CA PHE A 238 11.38 14.26 -32.71
C PHE A 238 11.29 13.05 -33.64
N VAL A 239 10.45 12.05 -33.32
CA VAL A 239 10.30 10.81 -34.10
C VAL A 239 8.88 10.73 -34.68
N THR A 240 8.75 10.88 -36.00
CA THR A 240 7.45 10.90 -36.70
C THR A 240 6.89 9.52 -37.06
N ASN A 241 7.59 8.42 -36.78
CA ASN A 241 7.04 7.09 -37.06
C ASN A 241 7.87 5.97 -36.41
N THR A 242 7.42 5.42 -35.28
CA THR A 242 7.79 4.05 -34.89
C THR A 242 6.79 3.49 -33.87
N ARG A 243 6.39 2.22 -34.07
CA ARG A 243 5.55 1.48 -33.12
C ARG A 243 6.32 1.31 -31.80
N LEU A 244 5.80 1.91 -30.74
CA LEU A 244 6.32 1.80 -29.37
C LEU A 244 5.99 0.43 -28.79
N ASN A 245 6.99 -0.22 -28.18
CA ASN A 245 6.79 -1.32 -27.24
C ASN A 245 6.19 -0.72 -25.95
N LEU A 246 4.87 -0.61 -25.92
CA LEU A 246 4.11 -0.08 -24.79
C LEU A 246 4.08 -1.12 -23.66
N LEU A 247 4.13 -0.66 -22.41
CA LEU A 247 3.62 -1.44 -21.29
C LEU A 247 2.12 -1.70 -21.55
N THR A 248 1.77 -2.89 -22.06
CA THR A 248 0.36 -3.28 -22.20
C THR A 248 -0.23 -3.51 -20.81
N THR A 249 -1.14 -2.64 -20.40
CA THR A 249 -1.78 -2.68 -19.08
C THR A 249 -2.96 -3.65 -19.08
N ALA A 250 -2.98 -4.55 -18.09
CA ALA A 250 -4.16 -5.31 -17.73
C ALA A 250 -5.20 -4.38 -17.08
N SER A 251 -6.48 -4.56 -17.42
CA SER A 251 -7.60 -3.84 -16.81
C SER A 251 -7.99 -4.47 -15.47
N MET A 252 -8.25 -3.63 -14.46
CA MET A 252 -8.81 -4.06 -13.18
C MET A 252 -10.29 -3.67 -13.13
N LEU A 253 -11.18 -4.64 -12.86
CA LEU A 253 -12.60 -4.39 -12.60
C LEU A 253 -12.82 -4.07 -11.11
N PRO A 254 -13.79 -3.22 -10.76
CA PRO A 254 -13.98 -2.78 -9.39
C PRO A 254 -14.72 -3.83 -8.56
N ALA A 255 -14.26 -4.03 -7.34
CA ALA A 255 -15.08 -4.64 -6.30
C ALA A 255 -16.08 -3.58 -5.81
N THR A 256 -17.39 -3.85 -5.96
CA THR A 256 -18.43 -3.05 -5.32
C THR A 256 -18.88 -3.77 -4.05
N SER A 257 -18.65 -3.14 -2.91
CA SER A 257 -19.30 -3.52 -1.65
C SER A 257 -20.65 -2.83 -1.61
N ASP A 258 -21.73 -3.60 -1.75
CA ASP A 258 -23.02 -3.43 -1.07
C ASP A 258 -24.11 -4.14 -1.86
N HIS A 259 -24.62 -5.25 -1.31
CA HIS A 259 -26.04 -5.65 -1.29
C HIS A 259 -26.15 -7.02 -0.60
N LEU A 260 -26.16 -7.02 0.73
CA LEU A 260 -26.71 -8.13 1.53
C LEU A 260 -28.22 -7.90 1.66
N GLY A 261 -28.99 -8.59 0.81
CA GLY A 261 -30.45 -8.69 0.87
C GLY A 261 -30.93 -10.01 0.27
N SER A 262 -31.23 -10.97 1.16
CA SER A 262 -32.05 -12.18 0.97
C SER A 262 -31.83 -13.09 -0.27
N HIS A 263 -30.94 -14.08 -0.10
CA HIS A 263 -30.98 -15.47 -0.63
C HIS A 263 -30.85 -15.75 -2.15
N PRO A 264 -30.36 -16.94 -2.55
CA PRO A 264 -28.95 -17.33 -2.49
C PRO A 264 -28.45 -17.77 -3.87
N ARG A 265 -27.30 -17.27 -4.37
CA ARG A 265 -26.55 -17.95 -5.46
C ARG A 265 -25.18 -17.31 -5.70
N LYS A 266 -24.17 -18.07 -5.28
CA LYS A 266 -22.79 -18.14 -5.77
C LYS A 266 -21.83 -17.00 -5.37
N PRO A 267 -20.60 -17.34 -4.91
CA PRO A 267 -19.55 -16.36 -4.67
C PRO A 267 -19.09 -15.77 -6.01
N ILE A 268 -19.04 -14.44 -6.09
CA ILE A 268 -18.47 -13.70 -7.22
C ILE A 268 -16.94 -13.78 -7.07
N TYR A 269 -16.38 -14.89 -7.53
CA TYR A 269 -14.97 -14.99 -7.94
C TYR A 269 -14.90 -14.58 -9.41
N GLY A 270 -13.97 -13.69 -9.78
CA GLY A 270 -13.47 -13.64 -11.16
C GLY A 270 -13.25 -12.24 -11.73
N ILE A 271 -11.97 -11.86 -11.82
CA ILE A 271 -11.44 -11.34 -13.07
C ILE A 271 -11.26 -12.58 -13.97
N TYR A 272 -11.86 -12.56 -15.17
CA TYR A 272 -12.00 -13.60 -16.23
C TYR A 272 -13.18 -14.60 -16.14
N GLU A 273 -14.20 -14.37 -16.98
CA GLU A 273 -14.91 -15.44 -17.71
C GLU A 273 -15.08 -15.01 -19.18
N HIS A 274 -14.24 -15.55 -20.06
CA HIS A 274 -14.61 -16.00 -21.40
C HIS A 274 -13.38 -16.61 -22.06
N CYS A 275 -13.07 -17.87 -21.71
CA CYS A 275 -12.59 -18.88 -22.65
C CYS A 275 -12.37 -20.23 -21.94
N TRP A 276 -12.92 -21.27 -22.55
CA TRP A 276 -12.68 -22.71 -22.34
C TRP A 276 -13.45 -23.48 -21.25
N LYS A 277 -14.31 -24.37 -21.77
CA LYS A 277 -14.87 -25.56 -21.13
C LYS A 277 -13.75 -26.57 -20.82
N GLY A 278 -13.78 -27.17 -19.64
CA GLY A 278 -13.06 -28.41 -19.33
C GLY A 278 -12.54 -28.44 -17.90
N SER A 279 -13.15 -29.30 -17.06
CA SER A 279 -12.56 -30.05 -15.92
C SER A 279 -11.11 -29.70 -15.55
N SER A 280 -10.71 -29.40 -14.31
CA SER A 280 -11.12 -29.92 -13.00
C SER A 280 -10.34 -29.20 -11.88
N GLN A 281 -11.01 -28.93 -10.73
CA GLN A 281 -10.50 -28.72 -9.35
C GLN A 281 -9.19 -27.93 -9.11
N LEU A 282 -9.32 -26.70 -8.57
CA LEU A 282 -8.25 -25.91 -7.96
C LEU A 282 -7.99 -26.33 -6.50
N LYS A 283 -6.71 -26.58 -6.15
CA LYS A 283 -6.19 -26.64 -4.77
C LYS A 283 -5.35 -25.38 -4.50
N MET A 284 -5.73 -24.60 -3.47
CA MET A 284 -4.83 -23.62 -2.87
C MET A 284 -3.81 -24.34 -1.99
N SER A 285 -2.53 -24.02 -2.13
CA SER A 285 -1.45 -24.55 -1.29
C SER A 285 -0.78 -23.39 -0.56
N LEU A 286 -0.98 -23.33 0.75
CA LEU A 286 -0.24 -22.44 1.65
C LEU A 286 1.20 -22.95 1.78
N LYS A 287 2.17 -22.11 1.41
CA LYS A 287 3.51 -22.17 1.99
C LYS A 287 3.79 -20.84 2.69
N PRO A 288 4.53 -20.83 3.82
CA PRO A 288 4.47 -19.75 4.81
C PRO A 288 5.02 -18.37 4.40
N LYS A 289 5.38 -18.14 3.13
CA LYS A 289 6.08 -16.91 2.70
C LYS A 289 5.75 -16.40 1.29
N LYS A 290 4.80 -17.00 0.56
CA LYS A 290 4.52 -16.61 -0.83
C LYS A 290 3.08 -16.91 -1.21
N LEU A 291 2.32 -15.88 -1.62
CA LEU A 291 1.05 -16.04 -2.33
C LEU A 291 1.25 -15.67 -3.81
N THR A 292 0.94 -16.63 -4.69
CA THR A 292 1.00 -16.48 -6.16
C THR A 292 -0.38 -16.08 -6.67
N MET A 293 -0.52 -14.98 -7.42
CA MET A 293 -1.82 -14.49 -7.90
C MET A 293 -1.87 -14.34 -9.43
N PHE A 294 -2.45 -15.34 -10.12
CA PHE A 294 -2.82 -15.40 -11.56
C PHE A 294 -1.72 -15.75 -12.59
N GLN A 295 -2.03 -16.70 -13.48
CA GLN A 295 -1.28 -17.03 -14.71
C GLN A 295 -2.14 -16.63 -15.93
N LEU A 296 -1.58 -15.94 -16.91
CA LEU A 296 -2.19 -15.79 -18.24
C LEU A 296 -1.35 -16.56 -19.25
N ASN A 297 -1.99 -17.46 -20.00
CA ASN A 297 -1.38 -18.07 -21.16
C ASN A 297 -1.28 -17.02 -22.28
N ILE A 298 -0.09 -16.93 -22.85
CA ILE A 298 0.32 -16.06 -23.98
C ILE A 298 -0.54 -16.33 -25.21
#